data_AF-A0A6G1W2W0-F1
#
_entry.id   AF-A0A6G1W2W0-F1
#
_cell.length_a   1.000
_cell.length_b   1.000
_cell.length_c   1.000
_cell.angle_alpha   90.00
_cell.angle_beta   90.00
_cell.angle_gamma   90.00
#
_symmetry.space_group_name_H-M   'P 1'
#
loop_
_entity.id
_entity.type
_entity.pdbx_description
1 polymer ?
#
loop_
_entity_poly.entity_id
_entity_poly.type
_entity_poly.pdbx_seq_one_letter_code
_entity_poly.pdbx_strand_id
1 'polypeptide(L)'
;MNYLAHLHLGGQRPEELLGSLYGDFVKGRLQGEYSPVIESAIQLHRSIDVFTDAHPLVDRSLSRFNHTRRRYAGIVLDVFFDHCLARDWTLYAEVPLERFTSGFYRVLEAQPQLPNRLAAIAPHMAAHDWLGSYRQFSVLERVFNGIARRLSKPEELAGAMQDLRVLYEPLSEDFRAFYPQLQAFSASRLIGGSEPAGDAGSSFKHSEG
;
A
#
# COMPACT_ATOMS: atom_id res chain seq x y z
N MET A 1 2.80 -5.02 1.12
CA MET A 1 3.07 -3.73 1.82
C MET A 1 1.77 -3.22 2.44
N ASN A 2 1.75 -2.09 3.16
CA ASN A 2 0.50 -1.52 3.71
C ASN A 2 0.23 -0.11 3.15
N TYR A 3 -0.77 0.60 3.68
CA TYR A 3 -1.38 1.80 3.08
C TYR A 3 -0.37 2.90 2.72
N LEU A 4 0.56 3.24 3.62
CA LEU A 4 1.48 4.36 3.41
C LEU A 4 2.41 4.06 2.24
N ALA A 5 2.93 2.85 2.14
CA ALA A 5 3.80 2.48 1.04
C ALA A 5 3.07 2.47 -0.31
N HIS A 6 1.84 1.97 -0.40
CA HIS A 6 1.09 2.00 -1.67
C HIS A 6 0.75 3.43 -2.12
N LEU A 7 0.48 4.33 -1.17
CA LEU A 7 0.29 5.75 -1.46
C LEU A 7 1.59 6.42 -1.92
N HIS A 8 2.71 6.10 -1.27
CA HIS A 8 4.01 6.67 -1.61
C HIS A 8 4.52 6.18 -2.98
N LEU A 9 4.34 4.89 -3.28
CA LEU A 9 4.84 4.26 -4.50
C LEU A 9 3.94 4.49 -5.72
N GLY A 10 2.68 4.87 -5.51
CA GLY A 10 1.72 5.13 -6.57
C GLY A 10 1.87 6.50 -7.23
N GLY A 11 0.94 6.80 -8.13
CA GLY A 11 0.81 8.14 -8.71
C GLY A 11 0.34 9.15 -7.67
N GLN A 12 0.71 10.42 -7.87
CA GLN A 12 0.52 11.49 -6.88
C GLN A 12 -0.65 12.43 -7.22
N ARG A 13 -1.40 12.15 -8.30
CA ARG A 13 -2.66 12.85 -8.59
C ARG A 13 -3.80 12.31 -7.72
N PRO A 14 -4.86 13.10 -7.45
CA PRO A 14 -5.95 12.69 -6.55
C PRO A 14 -6.55 11.30 -6.86
N GLU A 15 -6.87 11.01 -8.12
CA GLU A 15 -7.43 9.71 -8.52
C GLU A 15 -6.43 8.55 -8.36
N GLU A 16 -5.14 8.80 -8.57
CA GLU A 16 -4.10 7.79 -8.42
C GLU A 16 -3.91 7.44 -6.94
N LEU A 17 -3.90 8.45 -6.06
CA LEU A 17 -3.84 8.26 -4.61
C LEU A 17 -5.06 7.46 -4.10
N LEU A 18 -6.26 7.79 -4.58
CA LEU A 18 -7.47 7.03 -4.26
C LEU A 18 -7.34 5.58 -4.74
N GLY A 19 -6.91 5.35 -5.98
CA GLY A 19 -6.71 4.01 -6.52
C GLY A 19 -5.66 3.20 -5.77
N SER A 20 -4.55 3.83 -5.34
CA SER A 20 -3.52 3.21 -4.49
C SER A 20 -4.10 2.71 -3.16
N LEU A 21 -5.02 3.45 -2.55
CA LEU A 21 -5.71 2.97 -1.34
C LEU A 21 -6.79 1.94 -1.66
N TYR A 22 -7.52 2.11 -2.77
CA TYR A 22 -8.64 1.24 -3.14
C TYR A 22 -8.22 -0.21 -3.41
N GLY A 23 -6.96 -0.48 -3.78
CA GLY A 23 -6.46 -1.84 -3.98
C GLY A 23 -6.68 -2.79 -2.78
N ASP A 24 -6.70 -2.23 -1.57
CA ASP A 24 -7.01 -2.98 -0.35
C ASP A 24 -8.49 -3.32 -0.18
N PHE A 25 -9.38 -2.51 -0.77
CA PHE A 25 -10.83 -2.58 -0.58
C PHE A 25 -11.57 -3.15 -1.79
N VAL A 26 -10.96 -3.11 -2.97
CA VAL A 26 -11.54 -3.57 -4.24
C VAL A 26 -10.88 -4.87 -4.66
N LYS A 27 -11.62 -5.98 -4.49
CA LYS A 27 -11.16 -7.33 -4.81
C LYS A 27 -11.78 -7.82 -6.12
N GLY A 28 -11.08 -8.71 -6.82
CA GLY A 28 -11.58 -9.31 -8.08
C GLY A 28 -11.24 -8.50 -9.33
N ARG A 29 -11.87 -8.89 -10.44
CA ARG A 29 -11.67 -8.25 -11.76
C ARG A 29 -12.33 -6.88 -11.75
N LEU A 30 -11.63 -5.88 -12.29
CA LEU A 30 -12.16 -4.54 -12.53
C LEU A 30 -13.02 -4.58 -13.80
N GLN A 31 -14.21 -3.99 -13.76
CA GLN A 31 -15.21 -4.08 -14.83
C GLN A 31 -15.65 -2.70 -15.33
N GLY A 32 -14.85 -1.66 -15.08
CA GLY A 32 -15.20 -0.28 -15.45
C GLY A 32 -16.04 0.42 -14.38
N GLU A 33 -16.04 -0.05 -13.13
CA GLU A 33 -16.76 0.61 -12.04
C GLU A 33 -16.06 1.90 -11.57
N TYR A 34 -14.79 2.08 -11.93
CA TYR A 34 -13.98 3.26 -11.60
C TYR A 34 -13.41 3.91 -12.86
N SER A 35 -12.89 5.13 -12.72
CA SER A 35 -12.18 5.78 -13.83
C SER A 35 -10.97 4.93 -14.26
N PRO A 36 -10.54 5.01 -15.53
CA PRO A 36 -9.34 4.30 -15.99
C PRO A 36 -8.08 4.60 -15.15
N VAL A 37 -7.98 5.81 -14.59
CA VAL A 37 -6.87 6.22 -13.72
C VAL A 37 -6.92 5.48 -12.38
N ILE A 38 -8.08 5.41 -11.73
CA ILE A 38 -8.26 4.66 -10.49
C ILE A 38 -8.00 3.17 -10.73
N GLU A 39 -8.54 2.60 -11.81
CA GLU A 39 -8.32 1.18 -12.13
C GLU A 39 -6.84 0.87 -12.38
N SER A 40 -6.13 1.73 -13.10
CA SER A 40 -4.68 1.62 -13.31
C SER A 40 -3.90 1.66 -11.99
N ALA A 41 -4.26 2.57 -11.08
CA ALA A 41 -3.64 2.65 -9.77
C ALA A 41 -3.95 1.43 -8.88
N ILE A 42 -5.16 0.85 -8.96
CA ILE A 42 -5.48 -0.43 -8.30
C ILE A 42 -4.63 -1.58 -8.88
N GLN A 43 -4.40 -1.60 -10.19
CA GLN A 43 -3.54 -2.60 -10.83
C GLN A 43 -2.07 -2.44 -10.41
N LEU A 44 -1.59 -1.20 -10.26
CA LEU A 44 -0.25 -0.92 -9.74
C LEU A 44 -0.10 -1.41 -8.30
N HIS A 45 -1.09 -1.13 -7.43
CA HIS A 45 -1.13 -1.64 -6.06
C HIS A 45 -0.94 -3.18 -6.03
N ARG A 46 -1.72 -3.91 -6.84
CA ARG A 46 -1.62 -5.37 -6.94
C ARG A 46 -0.27 -5.84 -7.48
N SER A 47 0.32 -5.08 -8.39
CA SER A 47 1.65 -5.39 -8.94
C SER A 47 2.76 -5.22 -7.89
N ILE A 48 2.64 -4.19 -7.04
CA ILE A 48 3.51 -3.96 -5.89
C ILE A 48 3.40 -5.11 -4.89
N ASP A 49 2.19 -5.58 -4.61
CA ASP A 49 1.99 -6.75 -3.72
C ASP A 49 2.64 -8.00 -4.28
N VAL A 50 2.37 -8.34 -5.55
CA VAL A 50 2.96 -9.52 -6.19
C VAL A 50 4.49 -9.46 -6.18
N PHE A 51 5.07 -8.30 -6.47
CA PHE A 51 6.52 -8.13 -6.42
C PHE A 51 7.05 -8.30 -4.99
N THR A 52 6.35 -7.74 -4.00
CA THR A 52 6.73 -7.83 -2.57
C THR A 52 6.66 -9.28 -2.08
N ASP A 53 5.56 -9.98 -2.33
CA ASP A 53 5.32 -11.34 -1.87
C ASP A 53 6.31 -12.35 -2.46
N ALA A 54 6.79 -12.10 -3.68
CA ALA A 54 7.78 -12.94 -4.35
C ALA A 54 9.24 -12.59 -4.00
N HIS A 55 9.49 -11.52 -3.23
CA HIS A 55 10.83 -10.98 -3.06
C HIS A 55 11.65 -11.79 -2.03
N PRO A 56 12.91 -12.20 -2.34
CA PRO A 56 13.74 -12.98 -1.41
C PRO A 56 13.98 -12.34 -0.04
N LEU A 57 14.09 -11.00 0.03
CA LEU A 57 14.23 -10.28 1.30
C LEU A 57 12.96 -10.32 2.16
N VAL A 58 11.79 -10.41 1.52
CA VAL A 58 10.49 -10.54 2.21
C VAL A 58 10.34 -11.96 2.74
N ASP A 59 10.67 -12.99 1.94
CA ASP A 59 10.71 -14.38 2.42
C ASP A 59 11.70 -14.56 3.58
N ARG A 60 12.90 -13.95 3.47
CA ARG A 60 13.87 -13.90 4.57
C ARG A 60 13.27 -13.28 5.83
N SER A 61 12.60 -12.14 5.72
CA SER A 61 11.95 -11.45 6.84
C SER A 61 10.89 -12.34 7.50
N LEU A 62 10.04 -12.98 6.70
CA LEU A 62 8.99 -13.89 7.18
C LEU A 62 9.56 -15.10 7.90
N SER A 63 10.71 -15.61 7.47
CA SER A 63 11.38 -16.76 8.10
C SER A 63 11.88 -16.49 9.53
N ARG A 64 11.98 -15.21 9.94
CA ARG A 64 12.47 -14.81 11.28
C ARG A 64 11.41 -14.90 12.37
N PHE A 65 10.12 -14.88 12.01
CA PHE A 65 9.03 -14.92 12.98
C PHE A 65 8.94 -16.31 13.62
N ASN A 66 9.01 -16.35 14.96
CA ASN A 66 9.02 -17.59 15.73
C ASN A 66 7.67 -17.84 16.42
N HIS A 67 7.04 -16.79 16.94
CA HIS A 67 5.80 -16.90 17.72
C HIS A 67 4.56 -16.65 16.85
N THR A 68 4.66 -15.68 15.95
CA THR A 68 3.60 -15.32 15.00
C THR A 68 3.44 -16.43 13.98
N ARG A 69 2.22 -16.91 13.80
CA ARG A 69 1.90 -17.92 12.79
C ARG A 69 2.22 -17.39 11.40
N ARG A 70 2.87 -18.22 10.55
CA ARG A 70 3.29 -17.83 9.19
C ARG A 70 2.19 -17.15 8.37
N ARG A 71 0.92 -17.59 8.51
CA ARG A 71 -0.22 -16.99 7.79
C ARG A 71 -0.52 -15.52 8.17
N TYR A 72 -0.07 -15.07 9.33
CA TYR A 72 -0.23 -13.68 9.80
C TYR A 72 1.07 -12.90 9.85
N ALA A 73 2.22 -13.58 9.78
CA ALA A 73 3.53 -12.95 9.70
C ALA A 73 3.60 -11.94 8.52
N GLY A 74 2.96 -12.24 7.39
CA GLY A 74 2.82 -11.29 6.26
C GLY A 74 2.17 -9.98 6.67
N ILE A 75 0.98 -10.05 7.30
CA ILE A 75 0.26 -8.85 7.76
C ILE A 75 1.08 -8.05 8.79
N VAL A 76 1.75 -8.75 9.71
CA VAL A 76 2.61 -8.12 10.72
C VAL A 76 3.79 -7.42 10.06
N LEU A 77 4.42 -8.08 9.07
CA LEU A 77 5.53 -7.56 8.32
C LEU A 77 5.14 -6.34 7.48
N ASP A 78 3.99 -6.36 6.81
CA ASP A 78 3.49 -5.24 6.01
C ASP A 78 3.30 -3.98 6.85
N VAL A 79 2.65 -4.10 8.02
CA VAL A 79 2.50 -3.00 8.98
C VAL A 79 3.87 -2.52 9.49
N PHE A 80 4.79 -3.45 9.77
CA PHE A 80 6.12 -3.10 10.26
C PHE A 80 6.99 -2.40 9.20
N PHE A 81 6.84 -2.76 7.92
CA PHE A 81 7.53 -2.09 6.82
C PHE A 81 6.99 -0.67 6.60
N ASP A 82 5.69 -0.45 6.74
CA ASP A 82 5.12 0.91 6.77
C ASP A 82 5.61 1.72 7.99
N HIS A 83 5.82 1.08 9.14
CA HIS A 83 6.50 1.71 10.28
C HIS A 83 7.93 2.14 9.93
N CYS A 84 8.71 1.26 9.32
CA CYS A 84 10.08 1.60 8.90
C CYS A 84 10.08 2.75 7.89
N LEU A 85 9.15 2.74 6.93
CA LEU A 85 8.96 3.83 5.97
C LEU A 85 8.64 5.16 6.66
N ALA A 86 7.67 5.17 7.59
CA ALA A 86 7.27 6.38 8.29
C ALA A 86 8.36 6.92 9.24
N ARG A 87 9.14 6.02 9.86
CA ARG A 87 10.30 6.33 10.72
C ARG A 87 11.40 7.01 9.94
N ASP A 88 11.78 6.42 8.80
CA ASP A 88 12.94 6.82 8.01
C ASP A 88 12.54 7.63 6.76
N TRP A 89 11.36 8.26 6.79
CA TRP A 89 10.69 8.86 5.64
C TRP A 89 11.58 9.79 4.80
N THR A 90 12.42 10.59 5.45
CA THR A 90 13.33 11.54 4.81
C THR A 90 14.39 10.89 3.91
N LEU A 91 14.60 9.57 4.03
CA LEU A 91 15.48 8.81 3.14
C LEU A 91 14.81 8.42 1.82
N TYR A 92 13.48 8.38 1.80
CA TYR A 92 12.71 7.80 0.69
C TYR A 92 11.83 8.81 -0.05
N ALA A 93 11.53 9.96 0.56
CA ALA A 93 10.66 10.98 0.01
C ALA A 93 11.18 12.39 0.32
N GLU A 94 11.04 13.30 -0.65
CA GLU A 94 11.43 14.72 -0.51
C GLU A 94 10.39 15.54 0.27
N VAL A 95 9.10 15.19 0.13
CA VAL A 95 8.01 15.89 0.82
C VAL A 95 7.93 15.40 2.26
N PRO A 96 7.85 16.28 3.29
CA PRO A 96 7.69 15.84 4.67
C PRO A 96 6.45 14.94 4.87
N LEU A 97 6.57 13.91 5.70
CA LEU A 97 5.51 12.91 5.92
C LEU A 97 4.18 13.56 6.29
N GLU A 98 4.21 14.56 7.16
CA GLU A 98 3.02 15.27 7.65
C GLU A 98 2.33 16.03 6.53
N ARG A 99 3.09 16.59 5.58
CA ARG A 99 2.55 17.26 4.39
C ARG A 99 2.00 16.24 3.39
N PHE A 100 2.65 15.09 3.27
CA PHE A 100 2.18 14.00 2.42
C PHE A 100 0.84 13.43 2.92
N THR A 101 0.77 13.03 4.19
CA THR A 101 -0.44 12.42 4.77
C THR A 101 -1.60 13.40 4.83
N SER A 102 -1.38 14.65 5.24
CA SER A 102 -2.42 15.70 5.20
C SER A 102 -2.86 16.05 3.77
N GLY A 103 -1.96 15.96 2.79
CA GLY A 103 -2.31 16.05 1.38
C GLY A 103 -3.27 14.95 0.96
N PHE A 104 -2.95 13.70 1.30
CA PHE A 104 -3.78 12.55 1.02
C PHE A 104 -5.15 12.63 1.73
N TYR A 105 -5.20 13.00 3.01
CA TYR A 105 -6.47 13.09 3.74
C TYR A 105 -7.43 14.11 3.14
N ARG A 106 -6.94 15.24 2.62
CA ARG A 106 -7.79 16.20 1.89
C ARG A 106 -8.39 15.59 0.62
N VAL A 107 -7.62 14.76 -0.11
CA VAL A 107 -8.15 14.02 -1.27
C VAL A 107 -9.21 13.02 -0.83
N LEU A 108 -8.94 12.27 0.24
CA LEU A 108 -9.86 11.27 0.78
C LEU A 108 -11.18 11.87 1.28
N GLU A 109 -11.12 13.01 1.98
CA GLU A 109 -12.28 13.73 2.49
C GLU A 109 -13.10 14.40 1.38
N ALA A 110 -12.45 14.84 0.30
CA ALA A 110 -13.12 15.43 -0.86
C ALA A 110 -13.84 14.40 -1.73
N GLN A 111 -13.57 13.10 -1.55
CA GLN A 111 -14.15 12.04 -2.36
C GLN A 111 -15.55 11.65 -1.83
N PRO A 112 -16.64 11.95 -2.56
CA PRO A 112 -18.00 11.75 -2.06
C PRO A 112 -18.41 10.26 -2.03
N GLN A 113 -17.79 9.44 -2.88
CA GLN A 113 -18.12 8.03 -3.03
C GLN A 113 -16.87 7.19 -2.79
N LEU A 114 -16.83 6.54 -1.62
CA LEU A 114 -15.79 5.61 -1.21
C LEU A 114 -16.35 4.18 -1.23
N PRO A 115 -15.52 3.16 -1.55
CA PRO A 115 -15.91 1.76 -1.38
C PRO A 115 -16.42 1.48 0.04
N ASN A 116 -17.51 0.72 0.19
CA ASN A 116 -18.28 0.55 1.44
C ASN A 116 -17.43 0.47 2.73
N ARG A 117 -16.46 -0.44 2.79
CA ARG A 117 -15.63 -0.63 4.00
C ARG A 117 -14.67 0.54 4.24
N LEU A 118 -14.18 1.18 3.18
CA LEU A 118 -13.33 2.37 3.27
C LEU A 118 -14.14 3.57 3.77
N ALA A 119 -15.37 3.75 3.28
CA ALA A 119 -16.26 4.82 3.76
C ALA A 119 -16.45 4.81 5.28
N ALA A 120 -16.54 3.62 5.89
CA ALA A 120 -16.71 3.46 7.33
C ALA A 120 -15.46 3.82 8.15
N ILE A 121 -14.26 3.70 7.58
CA ILE A 121 -13.00 3.94 8.32
C ILE A 121 -12.32 5.26 7.94
N ALA A 122 -12.60 5.84 6.78
CA ALA A 122 -11.96 7.05 6.26
C ALA A 122 -12.04 8.24 7.24
N PRO A 123 -13.19 8.54 7.89
CA PRO A 123 -13.25 9.63 8.86
C PRO A 123 -12.30 9.43 10.06
N HIS A 124 -12.18 8.18 10.54
CA HIS A 124 -11.28 7.85 11.65
C HIS A 124 -9.81 7.83 11.22
N MET A 125 -9.54 7.45 9.97
CA MET A 125 -8.20 7.41 9.39
C MET A 125 -7.60 8.82 9.34
N ALA A 126 -8.36 9.79 8.85
CA ALA A 126 -7.95 11.19 8.78
C ALA A 126 -7.89 11.84 10.16
N ALA A 127 -8.94 11.70 10.98
CA ALA A 127 -9.02 12.33 12.31
C ALA A 127 -7.92 11.89 13.30
N HIS A 128 -7.28 10.74 13.06
CA HIS A 128 -6.24 10.19 13.93
C HIS A 128 -4.89 10.00 13.21
N ASP A 129 -4.72 10.56 12.01
CA ASP A 129 -3.49 10.47 11.21
C ASP A 129 -2.89 9.05 11.19
N TRP A 130 -3.68 8.05 10.80
CA TRP A 130 -3.22 6.65 10.84
C TRP A 130 -1.90 6.45 10.07
N LEU A 131 -1.74 7.13 8.93
CA LEU A 131 -0.58 7.00 8.05
C LEU A 131 0.67 7.61 8.68
N GLY A 132 0.57 8.83 9.21
CA GLY A 132 1.71 9.49 9.88
C GLY A 132 2.05 8.83 11.22
N SER A 133 1.03 8.32 11.92
CA SER A 133 1.19 7.65 13.22
C SER A 133 2.03 6.38 13.16
N TYR A 134 2.17 5.75 11.99
CA TYR A 134 3.08 4.62 11.80
C TYR A 134 4.52 4.94 12.18
N ARG A 135 4.94 6.21 12.23
CA ARG A 135 6.27 6.61 12.74
C ARG A 135 6.52 6.11 14.17
N GLN A 136 5.47 5.96 14.99
CA GLN A 136 5.57 5.55 16.39
C GLN A 136 5.42 4.03 16.51
N PHE A 137 6.45 3.34 17.00
CA PHE A 137 6.41 1.88 17.16
C PHE A 137 5.28 1.40 18.09
N SER A 138 4.90 2.20 19.09
CA SER A 138 3.78 1.89 20.01
C SER A 138 2.42 1.85 19.31
N VAL A 139 2.24 2.53 18.18
CA VAL A 139 0.95 2.54 17.43
C VAL A 139 0.64 1.17 16.85
N LEU A 140 1.66 0.36 16.54
CA LEU A 140 1.51 -0.94 15.90
C LEU A 140 0.69 -1.90 16.77
N GLU A 141 0.81 -1.81 18.09
CA GLU A 141 -0.01 -2.61 19.01
C GLU A 141 -1.51 -2.33 18.83
N ARG A 142 -1.89 -1.05 18.72
CA ARG A 142 -3.28 -0.66 18.44
C ARG A 142 -3.73 -1.13 17.06
N VAL A 143 -2.87 -1.06 16.06
CA VAL A 143 -3.15 -1.53 14.69
C VAL A 143 -3.40 -3.03 14.69
N PHE A 144 -2.53 -3.82 15.29
CA PHE A 144 -2.70 -5.28 15.38
C PHE A 144 -3.94 -5.67 16.19
N ASN A 145 -4.24 -4.97 17.28
CA ASN A 145 -5.50 -5.18 18.02
C ASN A 145 -6.73 -4.89 17.16
N GLY A 146 -6.69 -3.86 16.32
CA GLY A 146 -7.74 -3.55 15.35
C GLY A 146 -7.90 -4.61 14.26
N ILE A 147 -6.78 -5.15 13.76
CA ILE A 147 -6.75 -6.24 12.78
C ILE A 147 -7.29 -7.53 13.41
N ALA A 148 -6.81 -7.91 14.60
CA ALA A 148 -7.19 -9.13 15.29
C ALA A 148 -8.70 -9.25 15.49
N ARG A 149 -9.39 -8.17 15.84
CA ARG A 149 -10.86 -8.12 15.98
C ARG A 149 -11.64 -8.52 14.73
N ARG A 150 -10.99 -8.46 13.56
CA ARG A 150 -11.59 -8.79 12.25
C ARG A 150 -11.20 -10.19 11.76
N LEU A 151 -10.31 -10.88 12.47
CA LEU A 151 -9.84 -12.23 12.13
C LEU A 151 -10.71 -13.29 12.79
N SER A 152 -10.82 -14.45 12.13
CA SER A 152 -11.50 -15.63 12.68
C SER A 152 -10.76 -16.27 13.86
N LYS A 153 -9.44 -16.06 13.96
CA LYS A 153 -8.58 -16.54 15.05
C LYS A 153 -7.66 -15.42 15.55
N PRO A 154 -8.18 -14.47 16.35
CA PRO A 154 -7.41 -13.30 16.84
C PRO A 154 -6.17 -13.68 17.67
N GLU A 155 -6.23 -14.80 18.39
CA GLU A 155 -5.14 -15.32 19.23
C GLU A 155 -3.87 -15.63 18.46
N GLU A 156 -3.95 -15.80 17.14
CA GLU A 156 -2.79 -16.14 16.31
C GLU A 156 -1.98 -14.90 15.88
N LEU A 157 -2.48 -13.69 16.18
CA LEU A 157 -1.68 -12.46 16.21
C LEU A 157 -1.09 -12.18 17.60
N ALA A 158 -1.43 -12.99 18.62
CA ALA A 158 -0.78 -12.87 19.93
C ALA A 158 0.72 -13.14 19.76
N GLY A 159 1.55 -12.27 20.34
CA GLY A 159 3.00 -12.35 20.21
C GLY A 159 3.59 -11.55 19.04
N ALA A 160 2.78 -10.95 18.15
CA ALA A 160 3.31 -10.11 17.06
C ALA A 160 4.20 -8.97 17.58
N MET A 161 3.75 -8.25 18.63
CA MET A 161 4.57 -7.21 19.26
C MET A 161 5.81 -7.75 19.97
N GLN A 162 5.78 -8.99 20.46
CA GLN A 162 6.94 -9.62 21.09
C GLN A 162 7.99 -9.97 20.02
N ASP A 163 7.57 -10.62 18.93
CA ASP A 163 8.44 -10.91 17.79
C ASP A 163 9.04 -9.62 17.25
N LEU A 164 8.23 -8.59 16.98
CA LEU A 164 8.73 -7.33 16.42
C LEU A 164 9.72 -6.60 17.34
N ARG A 165 9.61 -6.71 18.67
CA ARG A 165 10.60 -6.14 19.59
C ARG A 165 11.95 -6.84 19.46
N VAL A 166 11.95 -8.17 19.32
CA VAL A 166 13.18 -8.96 19.16
C VAL A 166 13.77 -8.78 17.76
N LEU A 167 12.92 -8.71 16.74
CA LEU A 167 13.29 -8.68 15.33
C LEU A 167 13.40 -7.26 14.75
N TYR A 168 13.26 -6.23 15.58
CA TYR A 168 13.17 -4.84 15.14
C TYR A 168 14.28 -4.44 14.18
N GLU A 169 15.54 -4.67 14.59
CA GLU A 169 16.71 -4.32 13.79
C GLU A 169 16.87 -5.20 12.55
N PRO A 170 16.87 -6.55 12.62
CA PRO A 170 17.03 -7.36 11.42
C PRO A 170 15.92 -7.14 10.39
N LEU A 171 14.67 -6.89 10.80
CA LEU A 171 13.59 -6.53 9.88
C LEU A 171 13.77 -5.11 9.31
N SER A 172 14.30 -4.17 10.09
CA SER A 172 14.65 -2.82 9.60
C SER A 172 15.75 -2.88 8.54
N GLU A 173 16.76 -3.74 8.71
CA GLU A 173 17.80 -3.99 7.70
C GLU A 173 17.23 -4.61 6.43
N ASP A 174 16.37 -5.63 6.57
CA ASP A 174 15.68 -6.26 5.46
C ASP A 174 14.86 -5.21 4.67
N PHE A 175 14.13 -4.33 5.37
CA PHE A 175 13.39 -3.21 4.77
C PHE A 175 14.31 -2.23 4.04
N ARG A 176 15.40 -1.76 4.67
CA ARG A 176 16.35 -0.81 4.06
C ARG A 176 16.96 -1.35 2.77
N ALA A 177 17.20 -2.66 2.70
CA ALA A 177 17.71 -3.31 1.50
C ALA A 177 16.61 -3.53 0.42
N PHE A 178 15.38 -3.76 0.84
CA PHE A 178 14.25 -4.07 -0.04
C PHE A 178 13.61 -2.82 -0.65
N TYR A 179 13.30 -1.81 0.16
CA TYR A 179 12.42 -0.71 -0.24
C TYR A 179 12.92 0.09 -1.46
N PRO A 180 14.23 0.40 -1.62
CA PRO A 180 14.72 1.04 -2.84
C PRO A 180 14.48 0.21 -4.12
N GLN A 181 14.51 -1.13 -4.02
CA GLN A 181 14.21 -2.01 -5.16
C GLN A 181 12.72 -1.94 -5.51
N LEU A 182 11.86 -1.84 -4.49
CA LEU A 182 10.42 -1.66 -4.68
C LEU A 182 10.09 -0.28 -5.29
N GLN A 183 10.78 0.79 -4.87
CA GLN A 183 10.66 2.11 -5.50
C GLN A 183 11.03 2.06 -6.98
N ALA A 184 12.15 1.43 -7.33
CA ALA A 184 12.58 1.27 -8.72
C ALA A 184 11.56 0.46 -9.54
N PHE A 185 11.04 -0.63 -8.99
CA PHE A 185 9.98 -1.41 -9.64
C PHE A 185 8.73 -0.56 -9.90
N SER A 186 8.22 0.16 -8.88
CA SER A 186 7.02 0.98 -9.03
C SER A 186 7.20 2.10 -10.06
N ALA A 187 8.34 2.79 -10.01
CA ALA A 187 8.68 3.84 -10.97
C ALA A 187 8.68 3.32 -12.42
N SER A 188 9.23 2.11 -12.65
CA SER A 188 9.21 1.51 -13.99
C SER A 188 7.79 1.23 -14.52
N ARG A 189 6.86 0.89 -13.63
CA ARG A 189 5.45 0.64 -13.98
C ARG A 189 4.68 1.92 -14.26
N LEU A 190 4.97 3.00 -13.53
CA LEU A 190 4.37 4.32 -13.77
C LEU A 190 4.80 4.89 -15.14
N ILE A 191 6.08 4.74 -15.51
CA ILE A 191 6.58 5.17 -16.82
C ILE A 191 5.97 4.31 -17.94
N GLY A 192 5.96 2.99 -17.79
CA GLY A 192 5.42 2.07 -18.79
C GLY A 192 3.90 2.14 -19.00
N GLY A 193 3.15 2.73 -18.07
CA GLY A 193 1.69 2.97 -18.20
C GLY A 193 1.33 4.29 -18.90
N SER A 194 2.33 5.10 -19.27
CA SER A 194 2.14 6.46 -19.82
C SER A 194 2.07 6.52 -21.34
N GLU A 195 2.26 5.41 -22.07
CA GLU A 195 2.11 5.42 -23.52
C GLU A 195 0.61 5.39 -23.90
N PRO A 196 0.10 6.40 -24.62
CA PRO A 196 -1.24 6.31 -25.17
C PRO A 196 -1.25 5.17 -26.19
N ALA A 197 -2.26 4.30 -26.09
CA ALA A 197 -2.56 3.34 -27.14
C ALA A 197 -2.69 4.12 -28.45
N GLY A 198 -1.67 3.99 -29.31
CA GLY A 198 -1.63 4.63 -30.61
C GLY A 198 -2.88 4.26 -31.39
N ASP A 199 -3.61 5.30 -31.78
CA ASP A 199 -4.75 5.27 -32.68
C ASP A 199 -4.44 4.36 -33.89
N ALA A 200 -4.98 3.14 -33.86
CA ALA A 200 -4.96 2.26 -35.01
C ALA A 200 -5.95 2.84 -36.02
N GLY A 201 -5.41 3.69 -36.88
CA GLY A 201 -6.12 4.46 -37.89
C GLY A 201 -7.25 3.69 -38.55
N SER A 202 -8.44 4.25 -38.39
CA SER A 202 -9.60 4.00 -39.24
C SER A 202 -9.21 4.24 -40.70
N SER A 203 -8.91 3.17 -41.44
CA SER A 203 -8.96 3.19 -42.90
C SER A 203 -10.42 3.08 -43.33
N PHE A 204 -11.09 4.23 -43.40
CA PHE A 204 -12.25 4.43 -44.25
C PHE A 204 -11.81 4.16 -45.70
N LYS A 205 -12.22 3.02 -46.26
CA LYS A 205 -12.27 2.84 -47.72
C LYS A 205 -13.62 3.35 -48.20
N HIS A 206 -13.64 4.60 -48.66
CA HIS A 206 -14.57 5.04 -49.69
C HIS A 206 -13.96 4.72 -51.05
N SER A 207 -14.69 3.99 -51.89
CA SER A 207 -14.71 4.20 -53.34
C SER A 207 -15.87 3.40 -53.94
N GLU A 208 -16.88 4.14 -54.38
CA GLU A 208 -17.87 3.71 -55.37
C GLU A 208 -17.20 3.40 -56.71
N GLY A 209 -17.84 2.53 -57.50
CA GLY A 209 -17.48 2.14 -58.86
C GLY A 209 -18.24 0.91 -59.29
#